data_AF-A0A1X1K5Z7-F1
#
_entry.id   AF-A0A1X1K5Z7-F1
#
_cell.length_a   1.000
_cell.length_b   1.000
_cell.length_c   1.000
_cell.angle_alpha   90.00
_cell.angle_beta   90.00
_cell.angle_gamma   90.00
#
_symmetry.space_group_name_H-M   'P 1'
#
loop_
_entity.id
_entity.type
_entity.pdbx_description
1 polymer ?
#
loop_
_entity_poly.entity_id
_entity_poly.type
_entity_poly.pdbx_seq_one_letter_code
_entity_poly.pdbx_strand_id
1 'polypeptide(L)'
;MNSAVFCGRFDNGHDYYDAHASVVIDDKKKELDAEEICKIADALRRYHRGTCVDIYVDGSEIEWHTDCGNAYYAEDGSLVVKEGFEWLNWSCSADEIAEAYHAMEESEEIA
;
A
#
# COMPACT_ATOMS: atom_id res chain seq x y z
N MET A 1 8.22 12.78 1.41
CA MET A 1 7.91 12.11 2.68
C MET A 1 6.60 12.67 3.18
N ASN A 2 5.51 11.99 2.81
CA ASN A 2 4.16 12.27 3.30
C ASN A 2 3.58 10.98 3.89
N SER A 3 2.62 11.11 4.80
CA SER A 3 1.88 9.97 5.34
C SER A 3 0.67 9.67 4.48
N ALA A 4 0.46 8.40 4.12
CA ALA A 4 -0.74 7.91 3.47
C ALA A 4 -1.36 6.76 4.28
N VAL A 5 -2.68 6.62 4.24
CA VAL A 5 -3.40 5.51 4.85
C VAL A 5 -3.55 4.36 3.85
N PHE A 6 -3.07 3.20 4.26
CA PHE A 6 -3.23 1.95 3.54
C PHE A 6 -4.19 1.03 4.27
N CYS A 7 -4.93 0.26 3.47
CA CYS A 7 -5.71 -0.88 3.90
C CYS A 7 -4.92 -2.16 3.66
N GLY A 8 -4.97 -3.08 4.60
CA GLY A 8 -4.45 -4.44 4.43
C GLY A 8 -5.56 -5.45 4.64
N ARG A 9 -5.73 -6.37 3.69
CA ARG A 9 -6.58 -7.54 3.88
C ARG A 9 -5.79 -8.65 4.53
N PHE A 10 -6.34 -9.24 5.58
CA PHE A 10 -5.73 -10.31 6.33
C PHE A 10 -6.59 -11.57 6.31
N ASP A 11 -5.92 -12.70 6.14
CA ASP A 11 -6.48 -14.03 6.32
C ASP A 11 -6.10 -14.57 7.72
N ASN A 12 -7.09 -14.93 8.53
CA ASN A 12 -6.89 -15.59 9.83
C ASN A 12 -7.12 -17.12 9.79
N GLY A 13 -7.31 -17.70 8.61
CA GLY A 13 -7.63 -19.11 8.39
C GLY A 13 -9.12 -19.46 8.47
N HIS A 14 -9.99 -18.48 8.77
CA HIS A 14 -11.44 -18.66 8.84
C HIS A 14 -12.22 -17.62 8.04
N ASP A 15 -11.77 -16.37 8.05
CA ASP A 15 -12.40 -15.26 7.35
C ASP A 15 -11.36 -14.20 6.97
N TYR A 16 -11.76 -13.29 6.07
CA TYR A 16 -10.99 -12.12 5.71
C TYR A 16 -11.46 -10.90 6.51
N TYR A 17 -10.51 -10.05 6.88
CA TYR A 17 -10.82 -8.76 7.47
C TYR A 17 -9.77 -7.73 7.06
N ASP A 18 -10.17 -6.46 7.11
CA ASP A 18 -9.33 -5.35 6.70
C ASP A 18 -8.79 -4.59 7.92
N ALA A 19 -7.56 -4.13 7.79
CA ALA A 19 -6.81 -3.31 8.72
C ALA A 19 -6.46 -1.99 8.06
N HIS A 20 -6.32 -0.92 8.84
CA HIS A 20 -5.90 0.39 8.31
C HIS A 20 -4.67 0.88 9.06
N ALA A 21 -3.68 1.41 8.34
CA ALA A 21 -2.49 2.00 8.94
C ALA A 21 -2.02 3.22 8.15
N SER A 22 -1.64 4.28 8.86
CA SER A 22 -0.94 5.42 8.26
C SER A 22 0.56 5.14 8.23
N VAL A 23 1.17 5.28 7.06
CA VAL A 23 2.57 4.94 6.79
C VAL A 23 3.22 6.10 6.03
N VAL A 24 4.45 6.43 6.39
CA VAL A 24 5.23 7.45 5.68
C VAL A 24 5.89 6.82 4.46
N ILE A 25 5.64 7.39 3.29
CA ILE A 25 6.18 6.94 2.01
C ILE A 25 6.87 8.10 1.27
N ASP A 26 7.69 7.75 0.28
CA ASP A 26 8.28 8.72 -0.63
C ASP A 26 7.30 9.07 -1.76
N ASP A 27 6.52 10.13 -1.53
CA ASP A 27 5.54 10.72 -2.46
C ASP A 27 6.15 11.34 -3.73
N LYS A 28 7.43 11.11 -3.99
CA LYS A 28 8.11 11.46 -5.24
C LYS A 28 8.33 10.24 -6.14
N LYS A 29 8.13 9.03 -5.63
CA LYS A 29 8.23 7.80 -6.41
C LYS A 29 6.90 7.50 -7.08
N LYS A 30 6.98 6.94 -8.29
CA LYS A 30 5.79 6.49 -9.02
C LYS A 30 5.18 5.25 -8.38
N GLU A 31 6.01 4.35 -7.89
CA GLU A 31 5.61 3.04 -7.37
C GLU A 31 6.25 2.81 -5.99
N LEU A 32 5.59 1.97 -5.18
CA LEU A 32 6.13 1.52 -3.89
C LEU A 32 7.24 0.49 -4.15
N ASP A 33 8.36 0.60 -3.46
CA ASP A 33 9.39 -0.44 -3.47
C ASP A 33 9.16 -1.51 -2.39
N ALA A 34 9.99 -2.56 -2.42
CA ALA A 34 9.90 -3.68 -1.47
C ALA A 34 10.02 -3.23 0.00
N GLU A 35 10.86 -2.22 0.29
CA GLU A 35 11.04 -1.69 1.64
C GLU A 35 9.77 -0.98 2.11
N GLU A 36 9.15 -0.17 1.25
CA GLU A 36 7.89 0.50 1.52
C GLU A 36 6.74 -0.50 1.70
N ILE A 37 6.65 -1.52 0.84
CA ILE A 37 5.65 -2.60 0.96
C ILE A 37 5.78 -3.32 2.31
N CYS A 38 7.01 -3.69 2.70
CA CYS A 38 7.26 -4.34 3.99
C CYS A 38 6.88 -3.43 5.17
N LYS A 39 7.26 -2.14 5.13
CA LYS A 39 6.86 -1.17 6.16
C LYS A 39 5.36 -1.06 6.29
N ILE A 40 4.63 -1.06 5.18
CA ILE A 40 3.16 -1.01 5.18
C ILE A 40 2.58 -2.28 5.80
N ALA A 41 3.01 -3.45 5.32
CA ALA A 41 2.56 -4.75 5.83
C ALA A 41 2.81 -4.90 7.34
N ASP A 42 3.97 -4.46 7.83
CA ASP A 42 4.32 -4.49 9.25
C ASP A 42 3.50 -3.49 10.07
N ALA A 43 3.26 -2.29 9.55
CA ALA A 43 2.41 -1.31 10.22
C ALA A 43 0.98 -1.84 10.39
N LEU A 44 0.45 -2.51 9.37
CA LEU A 44 -0.88 -3.14 9.39
C LEU A 44 -0.93 -4.32 10.37
N ARG A 45 0.10 -5.18 10.39
CA ARG A 45 0.21 -6.33 11.32
C ARG A 45 0.19 -5.95 12.79
N ARG A 46 0.59 -4.73 13.17
CA ARG A 46 0.55 -4.29 14.57
C ARG A 46 -0.87 -4.23 15.15
N TYR A 47 -1.86 -4.04 14.29
CA TYR A 47 -3.25 -3.90 14.70
C TYR A 47 -4.03 -5.22 14.62
N HIS A 48 -3.55 -6.21 13.87
CA HIS A 48 -4.30 -7.44 13.61
C HIS A 48 -3.44 -8.72 13.47
N ARG A 49 -4.06 -9.88 13.72
CA ARG A 49 -3.39 -11.19 13.69
C ARG A 49 -3.79 -12.01 12.46
N GLY A 50 -2.83 -12.30 11.57
CA GLY A 50 -3.05 -13.12 10.38
C GLY A 50 -1.94 -12.95 9.35
N THR A 51 -2.15 -13.56 8.19
CA THR A 51 -1.30 -13.36 7.00
C THR A 51 -1.88 -12.22 6.19
N CYS A 52 -1.08 -11.19 5.89
CA CYS A 52 -1.48 -10.13 4.97
C CYS A 52 -1.48 -10.70 3.56
N VAL A 53 -2.60 -10.55 2.84
CA VAL A 53 -2.81 -11.14 1.51
C VAL A 53 -3.10 -10.11 0.42
N ASP A 54 -3.37 -8.87 0.81
CA ASP A 54 -3.60 -7.75 -0.10
C ASP A 54 -3.29 -6.44 0.63
N ILE A 55 -2.72 -5.46 -0.07
CA ILE A 55 -2.55 -4.09 0.42
C ILE A 55 -3.01 -3.14 -0.67
N TYR A 56 -3.85 -2.18 -0.31
CA TYR A 56 -4.39 -1.18 -1.21
C TYR A 56 -4.54 0.16 -0.51
N VAL A 57 -4.64 1.24 -1.27
CA VAL A 57 -4.80 2.60 -0.73
C VAL A 57 -6.22 2.77 -0.19
N ASP A 58 -6.36 3.41 0.97
CA ASP A 58 -7.67 3.70 1.55
C ASP A 58 -8.46 4.66 0.64
N GLY A 59 -9.77 4.45 0.50
CA GLY A 59 -10.61 5.31 -0.33
C GLY A 59 -10.55 6.80 0.09
N SER A 60 -10.38 7.08 1.38
CA SER A 60 -10.23 8.44 1.90
C SER A 60 -8.94 9.13 1.46
N GLU A 61 -7.87 8.37 1.17
CA GLU A 61 -6.66 8.93 0.57
C GLU A 61 -6.92 9.34 -0.89
N ILE A 62 -7.62 8.51 -1.66
CA ILE A 62 -7.97 8.81 -3.05
C ILE A 62 -8.82 10.09 -3.12
N GLU A 63 -9.80 10.24 -2.23
CA GLU A 63 -10.64 11.43 -2.14
C GLU A 63 -9.80 12.69 -1.83
N TRP A 64 -8.95 12.63 -0.79
CA TRP A 64 -8.09 13.76 -0.42
C TRP A 64 -7.11 14.14 -1.53
N HIS A 65 -6.49 13.15 -2.19
CA HIS A 65 -5.59 13.37 -3.31
C HIS A 65 -6.31 13.93 -4.54
N THR A 66 -7.60 13.60 -4.72
CA THR A 66 -8.43 14.20 -5.76
C THR A 66 -8.67 15.68 -5.49
N ASP A 67 -9.00 16.04 -4.25
CA ASP A 67 -9.18 17.44 -3.85
C ASP A 67 -7.89 18.27 -3.98
N CYS A 68 -6.73 17.63 -3.79
CA CYS A 68 -5.42 18.25 -3.97
C CYS A 68 -4.93 18.30 -5.43
N GLY A 69 -5.69 17.73 -6.37
CA GLY A 69 -5.33 17.70 -7.80
C GLY A 69 -4.21 16.71 -8.15
N ASN A 70 -3.97 15.71 -7.29
CA ASN A 70 -3.02 14.61 -7.54
C ASN A 70 -3.67 13.43 -8.27
N ALA A 71 -5.00 13.30 -8.19
CA ALA A 71 -5.79 12.34 -8.97
C ALA A 71 -7.11 12.98 -9.40
N TYR A 72 -7.83 12.34 -10.32
CA TYR A 72 -9.21 12.69 -10.67
C TYR A 72 -9.93 11.50 -11.31
N TYR A 73 -11.25 11.48 -11.24
CA TYR A 73 -12.07 10.50 -11.95
C TYR A 73 -12.38 10.98 -13.38
N ALA A 74 -12.11 10.15 -14.38
CA ALA A 74 -12.55 10.39 -15.74
C ALA A 74 -14.07 10.15 -15.89
N GLU A 75 -14.66 10.54 -17.02
CA GLU A 75 -16.11 10.42 -17.26
C GLU A 75 -16.62 8.97 -17.22
N ASP A 76 -15.74 7.99 -17.46
CA ASP A 76 -16.04 6.55 -17.38
C ASP A 76 -15.90 5.97 -15.96
N GLY A 77 -15.55 6.80 -14.97
CA GLY A 77 -15.33 6.41 -13.59
C GLY A 77 -13.94 5.84 -13.29
N SER A 78 -13.05 5.76 -14.29
CA SER A 78 -11.66 5.35 -14.05
C SER A 78 -10.89 6.44 -13.28
N LEU A 79 -10.03 6.01 -12.36
CA LEU A 79 -9.14 6.92 -11.64
C LEU A 79 -7.92 7.24 -12.51
N VAL A 80 -7.69 8.53 -12.78
CA VAL A 80 -6.50 9.04 -13.46
C VAL A 80 -5.60 9.69 -12.43
N VAL A 81 -4.35 9.25 -12.36
CA VAL A 81 -3.38 9.69 -11.36
C VAL A 81 -2.27 10.50 -12.02
N LYS A 82 -1.83 11.56 -11.34
CA LYS A 82 -0.72 12.41 -11.79
C LYS A 82 0.60 11.65 -11.72
N GLU A 83 1.50 11.98 -12.63
CA GLU A 83 2.86 11.45 -12.62
C GLU A 83 3.57 11.66 -11.27
N GLY A 84 4.15 10.59 -10.71
CA GLY A 84 4.80 10.58 -9.40
C GLY A 84 3.89 10.14 -8.24
N PHE A 85 2.63 9.80 -8.52
CA PHE A 85 1.66 9.38 -7.51
C PHE A 85 0.98 8.05 -7.88
N GLU A 86 1.48 7.32 -8.88
CA GLU A 86 0.82 6.14 -9.44
C GLU A 86 0.54 5.05 -8.38
N TRP A 87 1.29 5.04 -7.27
CA TRP A 87 1.02 4.25 -6.07
C TRP A 87 -0.37 4.50 -5.44
N LEU A 88 -1.06 5.61 -5.75
CA LEU A 88 -2.45 5.87 -5.32
C LEU A 88 -3.46 4.90 -5.93
N ASN A 89 -3.15 4.34 -7.10
CA ASN A 89 -4.00 3.39 -7.80
C ASN A 89 -3.35 2.01 -7.82
N TRP A 90 -2.86 1.58 -6.66
CA TRP A 90 -2.12 0.34 -6.48
C TRP A 90 -2.86 -0.65 -5.56
N SER A 91 -2.74 -1.93 -5.89
CA SER A 91 -3.09 -3.07 -5.04
C SER A 91 -2.04 -4.17 -5.25
N CYS A 92 -1.54 -4.78 -4.18
CA CYS A 92 -0.63 -5.92 -4.31
C CYS A 92 -1.25 -7.22 -3.82
N SER A 93 -0.82 -8.33 -4.39
CA SER A 93 -1.20 -9.69 -4.03
C SER A 93 -0.33 -10.26 -2.91
N ALA A 94 -0.77 -11.39 -2.34
CA ALA A 94 -0.01 -12.15 -1.35
C ALA A 94 1.39 -12.55 -1.85
N ASP A 95 1.53 -12.86 -3.15
CA ASP A 95 2.81 -13.24 -3.75
C ASP A 95 3.76 -12.03 -3.80
N GLU A 96 3.28 -10.86 -4.22
CA GLU A 96 4.09 -9.62 -4.24
C GLU A 96 4.52 -9.20 -2.83
N ILE A 97 3.65 -9.41 -1.83
CA ILE A 97 4.00 -9.16 -0.42
C ILE A 97 5.12 -10.13 0.02
N ALA A 98 5.02 -11.41 -0.32
CA ALA A 98 6.04 -12.40 0.01
C ALA A 98 7.37 -12.10 -0.68
N GLU A 99 7.34 -11.73 -1.96
CA GLU A 99 8.51 -11.29 -2.73
C GLU A 99 9.18 -10.06 -2.09
N ALA A 100 8.39 -9.09 -1.63
CA ALA A 100 8.92 -7.92 -0.93
C ALA A 100 9.65 -8.31 0.37
N TYR A 101 9.08 -9.21 1.19
CA TYR A 101 9.75 -9.70 2.41
C TYR A 101 11.07 -10.43 2.09
N HIS A 102 11.07 -11.30 1.08
CA HIS A 102 12.30 -12.01 0.67
C HIS A 102 13.39 -11.04 0.18
N ALA A 103 13.03 -10.06 -0.64
CA ALA A 103 13.98 -9.05 -1.12
C ALA A 103 14.58 -8.22 0.03
N MET A 104 13.79 -7.93 1.07
CA MET A 104 14.26 -7.25 2.28
C MET A 104 15.27 -8.09 3.07
N GLU A 105 14.98 -9.38 3.34
CA GLU A 105 15.88 -10.26 4.09
C GLU A 105 17.23 -10.46 3.38
N GLU A 106 17.23 -10.65 2.05
CA GLU A 106 18.45 -10.78 1.27
C GLU A 106 19.30 -9.49 1.29
N SER A 107 18.67 -8.32 1.36
CA SER A 107 19.39 -7.04 1.42
C SER A 107 20.09 -6.82 2.78
N GLU A 108 19.53 -7.37 3.85
CA GLU A 108 20.08 -7.26 5.21
C GLU A 108 21.25 -8.24 5.45
N GLU A 109 21.28 -9.41 4.80
CA GLU A 109 22.40 -10.36 4.92
C GLU A 109 23.69 -9.91 4.20
N ILE A 110 23.60 -8.96 3.27
CA ILE A 110 24.72 -8.49 2.44
C ILE A 110 25.30 -7.16 2.95
N ALA A 111 24.66 -6.50 3.92
CA ALA A 111 25.03 -5.19 4.48
C ALA A 111 25.90 -5.29 5.76
#